data_AF-A0A1Y3SH07-F1
#
_entry.id   AF-A0A1Y3SH07-F1
#
_cell.length_a   1.000
_cell.length_b   1.000
_cell.length_c   1.000
_cell.angle_alpha   90.00
_cell.angle_beta   90.00
_cell.angle_gamma   90.00
#
_symmetry.space_group_name_H-M   'P 1'
#
loop_
_entity.id
_entity.type
_entity.pdbx_description
1 polymer ?
#
loop_
_entity_poly.entity_id
_entity_poly.type
_entity_poly.pdbx_seq_one_letter_code
_entity_poly.pdbx_strand_id
1 'polypeptide(L)'
;MKDGEPCTSRGVSTVLEGVTPRPRTKGSMAWRFLPYELYSVQRYLQYDTLLRNGLQHFDAWASTFGETITALELAPEGTNYRAKTRFAKFHNLPELMLMFREIADIQTADMLKLPVPKVNYHNIKVAPSDIQKEMVASLAKRAEKVRARAVEPQVDNMLKITNDGRKLALDQRLIDPMLPDDAGSKVNACVDNMYRIWEEHADTRAAQLLFCDLSTPKGDGTFNVYDDIREKLIQRGIPAEQIRFIHEAATDAKKKELFAKVRSGEVRILLGSTQKMGAGTNVQDRLIAIHNLDCPWVRLEVA
;
A
#
# COMPACT_ATOMS: atom_id res chain seq x y z
N MET A 1 20.75 -16.34 -15.43
CA MET A 1 21.94 -15.53 -15.75
C MET A 1 22.68 -16.15 -16.93
N LYS A 2 22.44 -15.61 -18.12
CA LYS A 2 23.41 -15.34 -19.18
C LYS A 2 22.93 -14.01 -19.78
N ASP A 3 23.88 -13.13 -20.05
CA ASP A 3 23.70 -11.87 -20.79
C ASP A 3 22.90 -10.76 -20.08
N GLY A 4 23.61 -9.99 -19.23
CA GLY A 4 23.65 -8.52 -19.27
C GLY A 4 22.37 -7.65 -19.25
N GLU A 5 21.16 -8.20 -19.25
CA GLU A 5 19.93 -7.42 -19.26
C GLU A 5 19.45 -7.13 -17.82
N PRO A 6 19.11 -5.87 -17.50
CA PRO A 6 18.62 -5.52 -16.17
C PRO A 6 17.22 -6.11 -15.96
N CYS A 7 17.08 -6.93 -14.91
CA CYS A 7 15.81 -7.44 -14.41
C CYS A 7 14.86 -6.26 -14.13
N THR A 8 13.85 -6.08 -14.99
CA THR A 8 12.91 -4.97 -14.88
C THR A 8 11.84 -5.33 -13.85
N SER A 9 12.04 -4.93 -12.60
CA SER A 9 11.01 -5.11 -11.57
C SER A 9 9.75 -4.31 -11.95
N ARG A 10 8.67 -5.01 -12.31
CA ARG A 10 7.37 -4.42 -12.66
C ARG A 10 6.53 -4.31 -11.38
N GLY A 11 6.46 -3.11 -10.82
CA GLY A 11 5.59 -2.82 -9.67
C GLY A 11 4.19 -2.44 -10.16
N VAL A 12 3.16 -3.18 -9.78
CA VAL A 12 1.77 -2.88 -10.10
C VAL A 12 1.12 -2.13 -8.95
N SER A 13 0.53 -0.97 -9.20
CA SER A 13 -0.28 -0.22 -8.24
C SER A 13 -1.60 0.16 -8.88
N THR A 14 -2.68 -0.56 -8.56
CA THR A 14 -4.01 -0.23 -9.08
C THR A 14 -4.64 0.90 -8.28
N VAL A 15 -4.92 2.04 -8.94
CA VAL A 15 -5.63 3.20 -8.37
C VAL A 15 -6.99 3.31 -9.07
N LEU A 16 -8.07 3.41 -8.28
CA LEU A 16 -9.42 3.72 -8.78
C LEU A 16 -9.46 5.10 -9.43
N GLU A 17 -10.27 5.24 -10.47
CA GLU A 17 -10.47 6.50 -11.16
C GLU A 17 -11.07 7.55 -10.22
N GLY A 18 -10.47 8.75 -10.17
CA GLY A 18 -10.90 9.85 -9.28
C GLY A 18 -10.04 10.08 -8.03
N VAL A 19 -9.11 9.18 -7.69
CA VAL A 19 -8.08 9.46 -6.66
C VAL A 19 -6.87 10.06 -7.36
N THR A 20 -6.73 11.39 -7.34
CA THR A 20 -5.53 12.07 -7.84
C THR A 20 -4.30 11.59 -7.06
N PRO A 21 -3.34 10.90 -7.70
CA PRO A 21 -2.05 10.67 -7.07
C PRO A 21 -1.37 12.04 -6.95
N ARG A 22 -1.03 12.48 -5.72
CA ARG A 22 -0.09 13.59 -5.59
C ARG A 22 1.22 13.18 -6.28
N PRO A 23 1.91 14.08 -7.00
CA PRO A 23 3.18 13.75 -7.63
C PRO A 23 4.15 13.20 -6.58
N ARG A 24 4.76 12.03 -6.83
CA ARG A 24 5.95 11.59 -6.08
C ARG A 24 7.11 12.50 -6.47
N THR A 25 7.25 13.64 -5.79
CA THR A 25 8.47 14.45 -5.88
C THR A 25 9.62 13.66 -5.27
N LYS A 26 10.53 13.20 -6.12
CA LYS A 26 11.81 12.60 -5.72
C LYS A 26 12.59 13.62 -4.90
N GLY A 27 13.07 13.26 -3.70
CA GLY A 27 14.22 13.96 -3.11
C GLY A 27 14.24 14.37 -1.63
N SER A 28 13.22 14.11 -0.78
CA SER A 28 13.39 14.47 0.65
C SER A 28 12.53 13.65 1.62
N MET A 29 13.15 13.17 2.69
CA MET A 29 12.49 12.46 3.80
C MET A 29 11.62 13.39 4.66
N ALA A 30 11.79 14.72 4.56
CA ALA A 30 10.94 15.71 5.23
C ALA A 30 9.46 15.57 4.83
N TRP A 31 9.18 14.92 3.69
CA TRP A 31 7.83 14.61 3.24
C TRP A 31 7.23 13.33 3.82
N ARG A 32 7.97 12.57 4.63
CA ARG A 32 7.50 11.33 5.28
C ARG A 32 6.85 11.58 6.65
N PHE A 33 7.26 12.62 7.35
CA PHE A 33 6.63 13.02 8.61
C PHE A 33 5.54 14.06 8.36
N LEU A 34 4.42 13.93 9.05
CA LEU A 34 3.50 15.05 9.19
C LEU A 34 4.19 16.14 10.04
N PRO A 35 3.87 17.44 9.84
CA PRO A 35 4.57 18.53 10.53
C PRO A 35 4.55 18.38 12.06
N TYR A 36 3.47 17.87 12.64
CA TYR A 36 3.39 17.61 14.08
C TYR A 36 4.29 16.45 14.53
N GLU A 37 4.52 15.44 13.68
CA GLU A 37 5.40 14.30 13.99
C GLU A 37 6.85 14.77 14.01
N LEU A 38 7.24 15.54 12.99
CA LEU A 38 8.57 16.15 12.92
C LEU A 38 8.82 17.04 14.14
N TYR A 39 7.85 17.91 14.47
CA TYR A 39 7.93 18.76 15.65
C TYR A 39 8.02 17.94 16.95
N SER A 40 7.28 16.83 17.07
CA SER A 40 7.32 15.98 18.26
C SER A 40 8.69 15.34 18.45
N VAL A 41 9.29 14.84 17.36
CA VAL A 41 10.66 14.31 17.38
C VAL A 41 11.68 15.40 17.72
N GLN A 42 11.55 16.58 17.11
CA GLN A 42 12.41 17.72 17.42
C GLN A 42 12.27 18.17 18.88
N ARG A 43 11.05 18.24 19.40
CA ARG A 43 10.79 18.61 20.80
C ARG A 43 11.38 17.59 21.77
N TYR A 44 11.38 16.32 21.41
CA TYR A 44 11.95 15.27 22.24
C TYR A 44 13.49 15.26 22.23
N LEU A 45 14.12 15.45 21.05
CA LEU A 45 15.57 15.27 20.87
C LEU A 45 16.38 16.57 20.89
N GLN A 46 15.79 17.72 20.57
CA GLN A 46 16.47 19.03 20.46
C GLN A 46 15.67 20.17 21.11
N TYR A 47 15.10 19.92 22.30
CA TYR A 47 14.28 20.91 23.02
C TYR A 47 15.02 22.23 23.26
N ASP A 48 16.29 22.18 23.70
CA ASP A 48 17.08 23.38 23.98
C ASP A 48 17.32 24.23 22.73
N THR A 49 17.53 23.58 21.57
CA THR A 49 17.66 24.27 20.28
C THR A 49 16.34 24.94 19.89
N LEU A 50 15.19 24.29 20.10
CA LEU A 50 13.88 24.91 19.86
C LEU A 50 13.63 26.10 20.80
N LEU A 51 14.00 25.98 22.08
CA LEU A 51 13.83 27.05 23.07
C LEU A 51 14.65 28.29 22.71
N ARG A 52 15.92 28.11 22.32
CA ARG A 52 16.81 29.21 21.90
C ARG A 52 16.28 29.97 20.67
N ASN A 53 15.58 29.27 19.79
CA ASN A 53 15.00 29.84 18.58
C ASN A 53 13.55 30.34 18.77
N GLY A 54 12.97 30.24 19.98
CA GLY A 54 11.58 30.66 20.25
C GLY A 54 10.52 29.74 19.64
N LEU A 55 10.86 28.48 19.38
CA LEU A 55 10.05 27.48 18.68
C LEU A 55 9.54 26.37 19.63
N GLN A 56 9.42 26.66 20.93
CA GLN A 56 9.00 25.71 21.96
C GLN A 56 7.49 25.37 21.93
N HIS A 57 6.72 26.12 21.16
CA HIS A 57 5.29 25.87 20.93
C HIS A 57 5.06 25.48 19.47
N PHE A 58 4.15 24.54 19.25
CA PHE A 58 3.87 24.04 17.90
C PHE A 58 3.38 25.17 16.97
N ASP A 59 2.57 26.10 17.46
CA ASP A 59 2.05 27.20 16.63
C ASP A 59 3.17 28.14 16.13
N ALA A 60 4.18 28.41 16.97
CA ALA A 60 5.35 29.20 16.60
C ALA A 60 6.23 28.47 15.58
N TRP A 61 6.38 27.15 15.74
CA TRP A 61 7.10 26.32 14.78
C TRP A 61 6.34 26.21 13.45
N ALA A 62 5.02 26.00 13.51
CA ALA A 62 4.16 25.82 12.34
C ALA A 62 3.96 27.12 11.56
N SER A 63 4.01 28.29 12.20
CA SER A 63 4.01 29.57 11.48
C SER A 63 5.35 29.86 10.80
N THR A 64 6.45 29.40 11.38
CA THR A 64 7.81 29.60 10.85
C THR A 64 8.11 28.68 9.67
N PHE A 65 7.66 27.42 9.75
CA PHE A 65 8.00 26.37 8.78
C PHE A 65 6.80 25.77 8.04
N GLY A 66 5.57 25.96 8.49
CA GLY A 66 4.39 25.33 7.89
C GLY A 66 3.68 26.23 6.87
N GLU A 67 3.30 25.65 5.73
CA GLU A 67 2.44 26.28 4.74
C GLU A 67 1.10 25.52 4.66
N THR A 68 0.00 26.25 4.81
CA THR A 68 -1.35 25.69 4.66
C THR A 68 -1.82 25.84 3.22
N ILE A 69 -2.39 24.77 2.67
CA ILE A 69 -2.99 24.78 1.34
C ILE A 69 -4.44 24.31 1.48
N THR A 70 -5.35 25.09 0.90
CA THR A 70 -6.73 24.67 0.69
C THR A 70 -6.79 23.87 -0.61
N ALA A 71 -7.11 22.58 -0.49
CA ALA A 71 -7.28 21.71 -1.64
C ALA A 71 -8.70 21.12 -1.66
N LEU A 72 -9.24 20.93 -2.85
CA LEU A 72 -10.44 20.13 -3.05
C LEU A 72 -10.05 18.66 -2.90
N GLU A 73 -10.65 17.99 -1.92
CA GLU A 73 -10.50 16.56 -1.67
C GLU A 73 -11.81 15.84 -1.99
N LEU A 74 -11.73 14.62 -2.53
CA LEU A 74 -12.91 13.78 -2.70
C LEU A 74 -13.47 13.43 -1.30
N ALA A 75 -14.77 13.61 -1.12
CA ALA A 75 -15.44 13.25 0.10
C ALA A 75 -15.37 11.72 0.31
N PRO A 76 -15.42 11.23 1.56
CA PRO A 76 -15.26 9.80 1.87
C PRO A 76 -16.24 8.87 1.14
N GLU A 77 -17.37 9.41 0.66
CA GLU A 77 -18.42 8.71 -0.06
C GLU A 77 -18.15 8.59 -1.58
N GLY A 78 -17.10 9.22 -2.09
CA GLY A 78 -16.67 9.12 -3.49
C GLY A 78 -17.45 9.97 -4.49
N THR A 79 -18.50 10.68 -4.07
CA THR A 79 -19.43 11.39 -4.98
C THR A 79 -19.26 12.91 -5.02
N ASN A 80 -18.80 13.54 -3.94
CA ASN A 80 -18.71 15.00 -3.81
C ASN A 80 -17.27 15.45 -3.51
N TYR A 81 -16.92 16.70 -3.84
CA TYR A 81 -15.65 17.30 -3.44
C TYR A 81 -15.85 18.25 -2.25
N ARG A 82 -14.90 18.26 -1.32
CA ARG A 82 -14.86 19.17 -0.17
C ARG A 82 -13.54 19.92 -0.13
N ALA A 83 -13.60 21.25 -0.03
CA ALA A 83 -12.42 22.04 0.25
C ALA A 83 -11.97 21.79 1.69
N LYS A 84 -10.73 21.32 1.87
CA LYS A 84 -10.08 21.22 3.17
C LYS A 84 -8.76 21.97 3.15
N THR A 85 -8.58 22.82 4.15
CA THR A 85 -7.29 23.47 4.44
C THR A 85 -6.48 22.53 5.32
N ARG A 86 -5.27 22.20 4.86
CA ARG A 86 -4.34 21.32 5.57
C ARG A 86 -2.93 21.87 5.46
N PHE A 87 -2.08 21.55 6.43
CA PHE A 87 -0.64 21.69 6.25
C PHE A 87 -0.21 20.81 5.09
N ALA A 88 0.42 21.41 4.08
CA ALA A 88 0.68 20.71 2.83
C ALA A 88 2.12 20.87 2.36
N LYS A 89 2.82 21.93 2.77
CA LYS A 89 4.20 22.21 2.42
C LYS A 89 4.94 22.82 3.60
N PHE A 90 6.27 22.81 3.48
CA PHE A 90 7.15 23.53 4.38
C PHE A 90 7.69 24.79 3.70
N HIS A 91 7.70 25.89 4.42
CA HIS A 91 8.46 27.10 4.10
C HIS A 91 9.80 27.05 4.86
N ASN A 92 10.85 27.72 4.37
CA ASN A 92 12.20 27.71 5.00
C ASN A 92 12.76 26.29 5.25
N LEU A 93 12.63 25.42 4.24
CA LEU A 93 13.11 24.03 4.27
C LEU A 93 14.61 23.90 4.59
N PRO A 94 15.52 24.70 4.00
CA PRO A 94 16.95 24.61 4.31
C PRO A 94 17.26 24.80 5.79
N GLU A 95 16.63 25.77 6.44
CA GLU A 95 16.82 26.13 7.85
C GLU A 95 16.26 25.04 8.77
N LEU A 96 15.05 24.55 8.45
CA LEU A 96 14.46 23.42 9.16
C LEU A 96 15.34 22.17 9.08
N MET A 97 15.89 21.88 7.89
CA MET A 97 16.78 20.74 7.68
C MET A 97 18.12 20.90 8.38
N LEU A 98 18.68 22.12 8.43
CA LEU A 98 19.91 22.40 9.16
C LEU A 98 19.73 22.13 10.65
N MET A 99 18.62 22.58 11.23
CA MET A 99 18.28 22.27 12.62
C MET A 99 18.05 20.78 12.82
N PHE A 100 17.24 20.13 11.97
CA PHE A 100 16.93 18.71 12.10
C PHE A 100 18.15 17.79 11.95
N ARG A 101 19.17 18.21 11.19
CA ARG A 101 20.42 17.46 11.03
C ARG A 101 21.29 17.41 12.29
N GLU A 102 21.04 18.25 13.31
CA GLU A 102 21.72 18.12 14.61
C GLU A 102 21.36 16.80 15.31
N ILE A 103 20.17 16.26 15.03
CA ILE A 103 19.65 15.04 15.68
C ILE A 103 19.45 13.85 14.73
N ALA A 104 19.63 14.06 13.43
CA ALA A 104 19.34 13.04 12.42
C ALA A 104 20.39 13.02 11.31
N ASP A 105 20.98 11.85 11.07
CA ASP A 105 21.71 11.58 9.83
C ASP A 105 20.74 11.04 8.78
N ILE A 106 20.77 11.63 7.58
CA ILE A 106 19.81 11.35 6.52
C ILE A 106 20.57 10.96 5.27
N GLN A 107 20.55 9.66 4.98
CA GLN A 107 21.03 9.12 3.72
C GLN A 107 19.85 8.83 2.79
N THR A 108 19.86 9.46 1.62
CA THR A 108 18.87 9.20 0.57
C THR A 108 19.37 8.13 -0.39
N ALA A 109 18.46 7.47 -1.11
CA ALA A 109 18.85 6.45 -2.11
C ALA A 109 19.86 7.00 -3.14
N ASP A 110 19.70 8.27 -3.53
CA ASP A 110 20.60 8.95 -4.47
C ASP A 110 22.00 9.19 -3.88
N MET A 111 22.12 9.35 -2.55
CA MET A 111 23.41 9.48 -1.85
C MET A 111 24.15 8.14 -1.78
N LEU A 112 23.41 7.04 -1.56
CA LEU A 112 23.96 5.70 -1.42
C LEU A 112 24.45 5.10 -2.74
N LYS A 113 23.92 5.57 -3.88
CA LYS A 113 24.31 5.14 -5.25
C LYS A 113 24.35 3.62 -5.43
N LEU A 114 23.44 2.91 -4.75
CA LEU A 114 23.37 1.45 -4.84
C LEU A 114 22.91 1.02 -6.23
N PRO A 115 23.44 -0.07 -6.78
CA PRO A 115 22.97 -0.63 -8.05
C PRO A 115 21.59 -1.24 -7.85
N VAL A 116 20.54 -0.43 -8.03
CA VAL A 116 19.15 -0.86 -7.95
C VAL A 116 18.55 -0.99 -9.35
N PRO A 117 17.72 -2.02 -9.59
CA PRO A 117 17.05 -2.18 -10.88
C PRO A 117 16.09 -1.02 -11.16
N LYS A 118 15.87 -0.71 -12.44
CA LYS A 118 14.88 0.28 -12.85
C LYS A 118 13.48 -0.28 -12.61
N VAL A 119 12.75 0.34 -11.69
CA VAL A 119 11.35 0.00 -11.40
C VAL A 119 10.43 0.60 -12.46
N ASN A 120 9.58 -0.23 -13.06
CA ASN A 120 8.53 0.22 -13.97
C ASN A 120 7.15 0.07 -13.30
N TYR A 121 6.49 1.20 -13.06
CA TYR A 121 5.19 1.24 -12.40
C TYR A 121 4.05 1.09 -13.40
N HIS A 122 3.14 0.16 -13.14
CA HIS A 122 1.97 -0.10 -13.97
C HIS A 122 0.69 0.02 -13.15
N ASN A 123 -0.24 0.87 -13.58
CA ASN A 123 -1.53 1.02 -12.92
C ASN A 123 -2.60 0.31 -13.75
N ILE A 124 -3.02 -0.88 -13.30
CA ILE A 124 -4.08 -1.65 -13.95
C ILE A 124 -5.41 -1.11 -13.47
N LYS A 125 -6.16 -0.43 -14.34
CA LYS A 125 -7.51 0.03 -14.07
C LYS A 125 -8.51 -1.06 -14.42
N VAL A 126 -9.50 -1.25 -13.56
CA VAL A 126 -10.55 -2.26 -13.73
C VAL A 126 -11.89 -1.54 -13.55
N ALA A 127 -12.82 -1.80 -14.47
CA ALA A 127 -14.16 -1.21 -14.40
C ALA A 127 -14.99 -1.92 -13.31
N PRO A 128 -15.80 -1.19 -12.53
CA PRO A 128 -16.65 -1.81 -11.52
C PRO A 128 -17.76 -2.64 -12.18
N SER A 129 -18.06 -3.81 -11.61
CA SER A 129 -19.22 -4.62 -12.01
C SER A 129 -20.53 -3.90 -11.68
N ASP A 130 -21.63 -4.31 -12.31
CA ASP A 130 -22.93 -3.70 -12.02
C ASP A 130 -23.37 -3.94 -10.57
N ILE A 131 -23.07 -5.12 -10.02
CA ILE A 131 -23.27 -5.45 -8.60
C ILE A 131 -22.45 -4.50 -7.71
N GLN A 132 -21.19 -4.23 -8.05
CA GLN A 132 -20.37 -3.27 -7.30
C GLN A 132 -20.95 -1.86 -7.34
N LYS A 133 -21.47 -1.40 -8.48
CA LYS A 133 -22.10 -0.07 -8.59
C LYS A 133 -23.32 0.04 -7.66
N GLU A 134 -24.16 -0.98 -7.61
CA GLU A 134 -25.32 -1.02 -6.71
C GLU A 134 -24.90 -1.03 -5.24
N MET A 135 -23.90 -1.83 -4.88
CA MET A 135 -23.36 -1.89 -3.52
C MET A 135 -22.74 -0.54 -3.10
N VAL A 136 -22.00 0.14 -3.99
CA VAL A 136 -21.48 1.49 -3.73
C VAL A 136 -22.61 2.49 -3.49
N ALA A 137 -23.69 2.43 -4.28
CA ALA A 137 -24.86 3.28 -4.06
C ALA A 137 -25.53 3.02 -2.69
N SER A 138 -25.53 1.77 -2.22
CA SER A 138 -26.00 1.42 -0.87
C SER A 138 -25.13 2.02 0.25
N LEU A 139 -23.80 2.05 0.06
CA LEU A 139 -22.86 2.65 1.01
C LEU A 139 -23.05 4.16 1.09
N ALA A 140 -23.33 4.83 -0.02
CA ALA A 140 -23.67 6.26 -0.04
C ALA A 140 -24.93 6.55 0.79
N LYS A 141 -25.98 5.73 0.67
CA LYS A 141 -27.20 5.86 1.49
C LYS A 141 -26.90 5.67 2.99
N ARG A 142 -26.02 4.74 3.36
CA ARG A 142 -25.56 4.55 4.75
C ARG A 142 -24.81 5.79 5.27
N ALA A 143 -23.92 6.35 4.46
CA ALA A 143 -23.15 7.54 4.84
C ALA A 143 -24.04 8.76 5.10
N GLU A 144 -25.07 8.97 4.28
CA GLU A 144 -26.04 10.05 4.50
C GLU A 144 -26.82 9.87 5.82
N LYS A 145 -27.22 8.65 6.18
CA LYS A 145 -27.86 8.37 7.48
C LYS A 145 -26.95 8.68 8.66
N VAL A 146 -25.67 8.29 8.57
CA VAL A 146 -24.66 8.57 9.61
C VAL A 146 -24.45 10.08 9.74
N ARG A 147 -24.39 10.83 8.62
CA ARG A 147 -24.29 12.30 8.64
C ARG A 147 -25.50 12.98 9.25
N ALA A 148 -26.69 12.48 8.94
CA ALA A 148 -27.94 12.94 9.54
C ALA A 148 -28.08 12.57 11.03
N ARG A 149 -27.10 11.86 11.61
CA ARG A 149 -27.16 11.29 12.98
C ARG A 149 -28.41 10.43 13.20
N ALA A 150 -28.93 9.82 12.13
CA ALA A 150 -30.09 8.93 12.17
C ALA A 150 -29.73 7.50 12.63
N VAL A 151 -28.43 7.23 12.83
CA VAL A 151 -27.90 5.95 13.29
C VAL A 151 -26.84 6.21 14.35
N GLU A 152 -26.82 5.39 15.39
CA GLU A 152 -25.81 5.47 16.44
C GLU A 152 -24.42 5.06 15.90
N PRO A 153 -23.35 5.78 16.27
CA PRO A 153 -21.98 5.49 15.80
C PRO A 153 -21.47 4.06 16.06
N GLN A 154 -22.03 3.39 17.08
CA GLN A 154 -21.71 2.00 17.43
C GLN A 154 -22.29 1.01 16.42
N VAL A 155 -23.43 1.34 15.79
CA VAL A 155 -24.11 0.50 14.81
C VAL A 155 -23.50 0.71 13.43
N ASP A 156 -23.38 1.97 13.01
CA ASP A 156 -22.76 2.34 11.75
C ASP A 156 -22.04 3.68 11.85
N ASN A 157 -20.88 3.78 11.19
CA ASN A 157 -20.07 4.98 11.18
C ASN A 157 -19.24 5.06 9.90
N MET A 158 -18.65 6.24 9.65
CA MET A 158 -17.88 6.49 8.44
C MET A 158 -16.66 5.56 8.29
N LEU A 159 -16.05 5.10 9.38
CA LEU A 159 -14.91 4.16 9.32
C LEU A 159 -15.36 2.79 8.84
N LYS A 160 -16.49 2.29 9.37
CA LYS A 160 -17.09 1.01 8.96
C LYS A 160 -17.51 1.06 7.49
N ILE A 161 -18.19 2.12 7.08
CA ILE A 161 -18.62 2.32 5.68
C ILE A 161 -17.41 2.36 4.74
N THR A 162 -16.35 3.10 5.11
CA THR A 162 -15.17 3.18 4.25
C THR A 162 -14.40 1.86 4.21
N ASN A 163 -14.37 1.10 5.30
CA ASN A 163 -13.79 -0.25 5.32
C ASN A 163 -14.58 -1.21 4.42
N ASP A 164 -15.91 -1.17 4.48
CA ASP A 164 -16.79 -1.94 3.58
C ASP A 164 -16.55 -1.55 2.12
N GLY A 165 -16.40 -0.24 1.83
CA GLY A 165 -16.04 0.25 0.50
C GLY A 165 -14.68 -0.27 0.00
N ARG A 166 -13.67 -0.33 0.88
CA ARG A 166 -12.36 -0.92 0.55
C ARG A 166 -12.44 -2.41 0.26
N LYS A 167 -13.23 -3.16 1.03
CA LYS A 167 -13.48 -4.59 0.77
C LYS A 167 -14.18 -4.78 -0.57
N LEU A 168 -15.23 -4.02 -0.83
CA LEU A 168 -15.97 -4.06 -2.10
C LEU A 168 -15.08 -3.78 -3.31
N ALA A 169 -14.20 -2.79 -3.19
CA ALA A 169 -13.24 -2.43 -4.23
C ALA A 169 -12.16 -3.50 -4.47
N LEU A 170 -11.89 -4.36 -3.48
CA LEU A 170 -11.00 -5.50 -3.62
C LEU A 170 -11.75 -6.68 -4.26
N ASP A 171 -12.83 -7.14 -3.62
CA ASP A 171 -13.72 -8.19 -4.11
C ASP A 171 -15.08 -8.12 -3.39
N GLN A 172 -16.18 -8.20 -4.15
CA GLN A 172 -17.54 -8.18 -3.60
C GLN A 172 -17.83 -9.38 -2.67
N ARG A 173 -17.15 -10.51 -2.88
CA ARG A 173 -17.28 -11.74 -2.08
C ARG A 173 -16.76 -11.58 -0.65
N LEU A 174 -16.01 -10.52 -0.35
CA LEU A 174 -15.61 -10.15 1.01
C LEU A 174 -16.74 -9.56 1.84
N ILE A 175 -17.80 -9.08 1.19
CA ILE A 175 -19.03 -8.62 1.84
C ILE A 175 -20.03 -9.78 1.88
N ASP A 176 -20.23 -10.45 0.75
CA ASP A 176 -21.15 -11.58 0.64
C ASP A 176 -20.51 -12.73 -0.17
N PRO A 177 -20.09 -13.81 0.49
CA PRO A 177 -19.45 -14.96 -0.17
C PRO A 177 -20.30 -15.67 -1.22
N MET A 178 -21.63 -15.46 -1.23
CA MET A 178 -22.54 -16.11 -2.19
C MET A 178 -22.57 -15.40 -3.55
N LEU A 179 -21.96 -14.21 -3.66
CA LEU A 179 -21.90 -13.47 -4.91
C LEU A 179 -20.99 -14.18 -5.93
N PRO A 180 -21.31 -14.09 -7.24
CA PRO A 180 -20.50 -14.70 -8.28
C PRO A 180 -19.13 -14.01 -8.39
N ASP A 181 -18.15 -14.78 -8.84
CA ASP A 181 -16.85 -14.23 -9.25
C ASP A 181 -16.99 -13.56 -10.62
N ASP A 182 -16.65 -12.28 -10.68
CA ASP A 182 -16.72 -11.48 -11.91
C ASP A 182 -15.42 -11.65 -12.71
N ALA A 183 -15.52 -12.02 -13.99
CA ALA A 183 -14.35 -12.21 -14.85
C ALA A 183 -13.51 -10.92 -15.01
N GLY A 184 -14.16 -9.75 -14.94
CA GLY A 184 -13.52 -8.45 -14.93
C GLY A 184 -13.12 -7.98 -13.53
N SER A 185 -13.09 -8.84 -12.51
CA SER A 185 -12.69 -8.44 -11.16
C SER A 185 -11.20 -8.08 -11.07
N LYS A 186 -10.86 -7.26 -10.06
CA LYS A 186 -9.48 -6.89 -9.77
C LYS A 186 -8.60 -8.11 -9.45
N VAL A 187 -9.18 -9.09 -8.76
CA VAL A 187 -8.51 -10.34 -8.42
C VAL A 187 -8.18 -11.13 -9.69
N ASN A 188 -9.13 -11.25 -10.62
CA ASN A 188 -8.92 -11.96 -11.89
C ASN A 188 -7.89 -11.27 -12.79
N ALA A 189 -7.94 -9.95 -12.91
CA ALA A 189 -6.91 -9.19 -13.64
C ALA A 189 -5.51 -9.37 -13.02
N CYS A 190 -5.41 -9.50 -11.69
CA CYS A 190 -4.15 -9.79 -11.01
C CYS A 190 -3.66 -11.21 -11.32
N VAL A 191 -4.55 -12.21 -11.27
CA VAL A 191 -4.23 -13.61 -11.61
C VAL A 191 -3.75 -13.72 -13.06
N ASP A 192 -4.41 -13.05 -14.00
CA ASP A 192 -4.01 -13.00 -15.41
C ASP A 192 -2.57 -12.49 -15.57
N ASN A 193 -2.27 -11.37 -14.91
CA ASN A 193 -0.95 -10.76 -14.98
C ASN A 193 0.13 -11.64 -14.32
N MET A 194 -0.18 -12.25 -13.18
CA MET A 194 0.73 -13.16 -12.48
C MET A 194 1.03 -14.40 -13.31
N TYR A 195 0.00 -14.99 -13.94
CA TYR A 195 0.15 -16.14 -14.82
C TYR A 195 1.01 -15.79 -16.04
N ARG A 196 0.72 -14.68 -16.71
CA ARG A 196 1.52 -14.19 -17.85
C ARG A 196 3.00 -14.03 -17.49
N ILE A 197 3.31 -13.38 -16.37
CA ILE A 197 4.70 -13.19 -15.91
C ILE A 197 5.35 -14.53 -15.53
N TRP A 198 4.57 -15.46 -14.97
CA TRP A 198 5.06 -16.79 -14.63
C TRP A 198 5.44 -17.60 -15.89
N GLU A 199 4.65 -17.50 -16.95
CA GLU A 199 4.91 -18.13 -18.24
C GLU A 199 6.11 -17.48 -18.96
N GLU A 200 6.10 -16.15 -19.07
CA GLU A 200 7.18 -15.35 -19.70
C GLU A 200 8.57 -15.61 -19.08
N HIS A 201 8.62 -15.92 -17.78
CA HIS A 201 9.85 -16.12 -17.02
C HIS A 201 10.00 -17.55 -16.48
N ALA A 202 9.45 -18.54 -17.18
CA ALA A 202 9.58 -19.96 -16.82
C ALA A 202 11.04 -20.46 -16.89
N ASP A 203 11.82 -19.92 -17.82
CA ASP A 203 13.24 -20.20 -18.05
C ASP A 203 14.13 -19.79 -16.88
N THR A 204 13.87 -18.62 -16.31
CA THR A 204 14.64 -18.00 -15.22
C THR A 204 14.10 -18.37 -13.84
N ARG A 205 12.92 -19.01 -13.79
CA ARG A 205 12.16 -19.29 -12.57
C ARG A 205 12.03 -18.04 -11.69
N ALA A 206 11.65 -16.93 -12.32
CA ALA A 206 11.49 -15.67 -11.61
C ALA A 206 10.36 -15.76 -10.56
N ALA A 207 10.54 -15.01 -9.48
CA ALA A 207 9.63 -14.91 -8.36
C ALA A 207 8.81 -13.61 -8.40
N GLN A 208 7.61 -13.67 -7.85
CA GLN A 208 6.64 -12.59 -7.78
C GLN A 208 6.12 -12.45 -6.34
N LEU A 209 5.93 -11.21 -5.91
CA LEU A 209 5.30 -10.91 -4.62
C LEU A 209 3.89 -10.36 -4.84
N LEU A 210 2.95 -10.81 -4.00
CA LEU A 210 1.61 -10.28 -3.95
C LEU A 210 1.31 -9.74 -2.55
N PHE A 211 0.98 -8.47 -2.48
CA PHE A 211 0.57 -7.80 -1.25
C PHE A 211 -0.94 -7.66 -1.18
N CYS A 212 -1.53 -8.18 -0.10
CA CYS A 212 -2.96 -8.06 0.21
C CYS A 212 -3.18 -7.99 1.74
N ASP A 213 -3.64 -6.86 2.27
CA ASP A 213 -3.82 -6.63 3.71
C ASP A 213 -5.24 -6.92 4.21
N LEU A 214 -6.25 -6.65 3.37
CA LEU A 214 -7.67 -6.73 3.77
C LEU A 214 -8.25 -8.16 3.91
N SER A 215 -7.61 -9.16 3.29
CA SER A 215 -8.17 -10.52 3.19
C SER A 215 -7.16 -11.61 3.58
N THR A 216 -6.48 -11.42 4.71
CA THR A 216 -5.55 -12.43 5.22
C THR A 216 -6.29 -13.70 5.64
N PRO A 217 -5.72 -14.91 5.42
CA PRO A 217 -6.32 -16.16 5.86
C PRO A 217 -6.55 -16.19 7.39
N LYS A 218 -7.78 -16.48 7.82
CA LYS A 218 -8.13 -16.56 9.26
C LYS A 218 -8.27 -17.99 9.79
N GLY A 219 -8.36 -18.97 8.91
CA GLY A 219 -8.56 -20.38 9.29
C GLY A 219 -10.02 -20.75 9.60
N ASP A 220 -10.95 -19.80 9.48
CA ASP A 220 -12.36 -19.98 9.86
C ASP A 220 -13.27 -20.47 8.72
N GLY A 221 -12.69 -20.88 7.58
CA GLY A 221 -13.44 -21.30 6.38
C GLY A 221 -14.19 -20.16 5.66
N THR A 222 -13.98 -18.92 6.07
CA THR A 222 -14.53 -17.74 5.41
C THR A 222 -13.77 -17.42 4.12
N PHE A 223 -14.47 -16.86 3.14
CA PHE A 223 -13.88 -16.46 1.86
C PHE A 223 -12.66 -15.56 2.08
N ASN A 224 -11.56 -15.91 1.43
CA ASN A 224 -10.35 -15.11 1.43
C ASN A 224 -9.71 -15.04 0.04
N VAL A 225 -9.10 -13.91 -0.27
CA VAL A 225 -8.53 -13.62 -1.59
C VAL A 225 -7.25 -14.45 -1.83
N TYR A 226 -6.57 -14.88 -0.77
CA TYR A 226 -5.33 -15.65 -0.88
C TYR A 226 -5.58 -17.05 -1.45
N ASP A 227 -6.57 -17.75 -0.90
CA ASP A 227 -6.99 -19.07 -1.32
C ASP A 227 -7.66 -19.00 -2.70
N ASP A 228 -8.51 -18.00 -2.95
CA ASP A 228 -9.12 -17.77 -4.28
C ASP A 228 -8.05 -17.58 -5.37
N ILE A 229 -7.04 -16.74 -5.12
CA ILE A 229 -5.92 -16.56 -6.05
C ILE A 229 -5.12 -17.84 -6.22
N ARG A 230 -4.82 -18.55 -5.13
CA ARG A 230 -4.08 -19.81 -5.17
C ARG A 230 -4.83 -20.86 -6.01
N GLU A 231 -6.12 -21.04 -5.77
CA GLU A 231 -6.95 -22.00 -6.50
C GLU A 231 -7.02 -21.65 -7.99
N LYS A 232 -7.24 -20.37 -8.34
CA LYS A 232 -7.26 -19.91 -9.73
C LYS A 232 -5.91 -20.12 -10.43
N LEU A 233 -4.80 -19.88 -9.74
CA LEU A 233 -3.45 -20.13 -10.29
C LEU A 233 -3.19 -21.63 -10.49
N ILE A 234 -3.63 -22.48 -9.57
CA ILE A 234 -3.51 -23.95 -9.68
C ILE A 234 -4.35 -24.47 -10.85
N GLN A 235 -5.59 -23.98 -11.01
CA GLN A 235 -6.46 -24.35 -12.12
C GLN A 235 -5.85 -23.99 -13.49
N ARG A 236 -5.01 -22.95 -13.55
CA ARG A 236 -4.26 -22.57 -14.75
C ARG A 236 -2.96 -23.36 -14.96
N GLY A 237 -2.66 -24.31 -14.07
CA GLY A 237 -1.52 -25.23 -14.21
C GLY A 237 -0.27 -24.86 -13.43
N ILE A 238 -0.31 -23.84 -12.56
CA ILE A 238 0.83 -23.52 -11.68
C ILE A 238 0.88 -24.55 -10.55
N PRO A 239 2.02 -25.24 -10.32
CA PRO A 239 2.13 -26.18 -9.23
C PRO A 239 1.90 -25.51 -7.87
N ALA A 240 1.07 -26.13 -7.02
CA ALA A 240 0.77 -25.62 -5.68
C ALA A 240 2.02 -25.44 -4.80
N GLU A 241 3.10 -26.15 -5.10
CA GLU A 241 4.39 -26.03 -4.42
C GLU A 241 5.09 -24.68 -4.65
N GLN A 242 4.82 -24.04 -5.79
CA GLN A 242 5.41 -22.76 -6.15
C GLN A 242 4.70 -21.56 -5.53
N ILE A 243 3.53 -21.79 -4.91
CA ILE A 243 2.70 -20.78 -4.28
C ILE A 243 2.80 -20.96 -2.77
N ARG A 244 3.20 -19.92 -2.04
CA ARG A 244 3.31 -19.94 -0.58
C ARG A 244 2.76 -18.67 0.04
N PHE A 245 2.32 -18.80 1.29
CA PHE A 245 1.84 -17.69 2.10
C PHE A 245 2.84 -17.37 3.20
N ILE A 246 3.14 -16.09 3.42
CA ILE A 246 4.02 -15.68 4.54
C ILE A 246 3.42 -16.08 5.91
N HIS A 247 2.10 -16.19 5.98
CA HIS A 247 1.34 -16.49 7.21
C HIS A 247 1.59 -17.92 7.72
N GLU A 248 2.03 -18.84 6.85
CA GLU A 248 2.43 -20.21 7.22
C GLU A 248 3.77 -20.23 7.99
N ALA A 249 4.60 -19.19 7.81
CA ALA A 249 5.91 -19.05 8.43
C ALA A 249 5.85 -18.16 9.68
N ALA A 250 5.31 -18.71 10.77
CA ALA A 250 5.16 -17.97 12.04
C ALA A 250 6.50 -17.63 12.73
N THR A 251 7.52 -18.48 12.59
CA THR A 251 8.82 -18.31 13.25
C THR A 251 9.86 -17.73 12.30
N ASP A 252 10.82 -16.99 12.84
CA ASP A 252 11.88 -16.37 12.02
C ASP A 252 12.77 -17.39 11.30
N ALA A 253 12.96 -18.58 11.90
CA ALA A 253 13.62 -19.70 11.24
C ALA A 253 12.87 -20.14 9.96
N LYS A 254 11.54 -20.33 10.07
CA LYS A 254 10.69 -20.70 8.92
C LYS A 254 10.61 -19.60 7.87
N LYS A 255 10.61 -18.32 8.28
CA LYS A 255 10.66 -17.20 7.33
C LYS A 255 11.97 -17.19 6.55
N LYS A 256 13.11 -17.40 7.21
CA LYS A 256 14.42 -17.50 6.55
C LYS A 256 14.46 -18.66 5.55
N GLU A 257 13.90 -19.81 5.91
CA GLU A 257 13.78 -20.96 5.01
C GLU A 257 12.89 -20.62 3.80
N LEU A 258 11.73 -20.00 4.02
CA LEU A 258 10.84 -19.58 2.95
C LEU A 258 11.52 -18.57 2.01
N PHE A 259 12.24 -17.59 2.54
CA PHE A 259 13.00 -16.63 1.72
C PHE A 259 14.14 -17.29 0.95
N ALA A 260 14.78 -18.32 1.51
CA ALA A 260 15.75 -19.11 0.78
C ALA A 260 15.11 -19.84 -0.41
N LYS A 261 13.91 -20.43 -0.23
CA LYS A 261 13.16 -21.09 -1.31
C LYS A 261 12.68 -20.13 -2.41
N VAL A 262 12.37 -18.89 -2.05
CA VAL A 262 12.05 -17.85 -3.05
C VAL A 262 13.30 -17.47 -3.86
N ARG A 263 14.46 -17.33 -3.20
CA ARG A 263 15.73 -17.03 -3.88
C ARG A 263 16.25 -18.19 -4.74
N SER A 264 15.99 -19.44 -4.36
CA SER A 264 16.33 -20.61 -5.17
C SER A 264 15.39 -20.79 -6.38
N GLY A 265 14.22 -20.16 -6.36
CA GLY A 265 13.19 -20.28 -7.41
C GLY A 265 12.29 -21.52 -7.25
N GLU A 266 12.31 -22.18 -6.09
CA GLU A 266 11.33 -23.21 -5.72
C GLU A 266 9.95 -22.58 -5.50
N VAL A 267 9.92 -21.44 -4.80
CA VAL A 267 8.71 -20.63 -4.62
C VAL A 267 8.75 -19.46 -5.58
N ARG A 268 7.82 -19.43 -6.53
CA ARG A 268 7.74 -18.38 -7.56
C ARG A 268 6.66 -17.35 -7.26
N ILE A 269 5.73 -17.65 -6.37
CA ILE A 269 4.64 -16.73 -5.99
C ILE A 269 4.54 -16.74 -4.47
N LEU A 270 4.87 -15.60 -3.86
CA LEU A 270 4.75 -15.40 -2.42
C LEU A 270 3.69 -14.34 -2.12
N LEU A 271 2.66 -14.74 -1.37
CA LEU A 271 1.60 -13.85 -0.94
C LEU A 271 1.83 -13.43 0.53
N GLY A 272 1.58 -12.17 0.84
CA GLY A 272 1.60 -11.71 2.22
C GLY A 272 1.06 -10.32 2.46
N SER A 273 0.86 -10.01 3.73
CA SER A 273 0.46 -8.68 4.18
C SER A 273 1.68 -7.81 4.36
N THR A 274 1.51 -6.51 4.15
CA THR A 274 2.52 -5.47 4.33
C THR A 274 3.14 -5.54 5.74
N GLN A 275 2.32 -5.84 6.75
CA GLN A 275 2.80 -6.00 8.14
C GLN A 275 3.76 -7.18 8.32
N LYS A 276 3.53 -8.31 7.61
CA LYS A 276 4.32 -9.54 7.75
C LYS A 276 5.52 -9.58 6.81
N MET A 277 5.42 -8.90 5.67
CA MET A 277 6.43 -8.89 4.62
C MET A 277 7.19 -7.56 4.51
N GLY A 278 7.00 -6.61 5.43
CA GLY A 278 7.69 -5.32 5.45
C GLY A 278 9.20 -5.41 5.67
N ALA A 279 9.73 -4.73 6.68
CA ALA A 279 11.17 -4.64 6.90
C ALA A 279 11.83 -6.02 7.06
N GLY A 280 12.86 -6.31 6.26
CA GLY A 280 13.69 -7.52 6.37
C GLY A 280 13.41 -8.64 5.36
N THR A 281 12.46 -8.47 4.44
CA THR A 281 12.17 -9.47 3.39
C THR A 281 13.18 -9.40 2.24
N ASN A 282 14.33 -10.07 2.39
CA ASN A 282 15.38 -10.10 1.37
C ASN A 282 15.20 -11.26 0.37
N VAL A 283 14.37 -11.04 -0.66
CA VAL A 283 14.05 -12.02 -1.72
C VAL A 283 14.33 -11.48 -3.13
N GLN A 284 15.28 -10.56 -3.26
CA GLN A 284 15.47 -9.73 -4.46
C GLN A 284 16.09 -10.48 -5.65
N ASP A 285 16.88 -11.54 -5.41
CA ASP A 285 17.73 -12.22 -6.40
C ASP A 285 16.99 -12.66 -7.68
N ARG A 286 15.72 -13.07 -7.54
CA ARG A 286 14.87 -13.55 -8.65
C ARG A 286 13.57 -12.78 -8.79
N LEU A 287 13.42 -11.66 -8.08
CA LEU A 287 12.17 -10.93 -8.04
C LEU A 287 11.96 -10.13 -9.33
N ILE A 288 10.90 -10.44 -10.06
CA ILE A 288 10.55 -9.74 -11.32
C ILE A 288 9.34 -8.82 -11.18
N ALA A 289 8.42 -9.11 -10.26
CA ALA A 289 7.19 -8.34 -10.13
C ALA A 289 6.69 -8.26 -8.70
N ILE A 290 6.10 -7.11 -8.37
CA ILE A 290 5.39 -6.87 -7.12
C ILE A 290 3.98 -6.41 -7.48
N HIS A 291 2.98 -7.12 -6.99
CA HIS A 291 1.57 -6.85 -7.22
C HIS A 291 0.95 -6.35 -5.92
N ASN A 292 0.36 -5.15 -5.92
CA ASN A 292 -0.35 -4.60 -4.76
C ASN A 292 -1.85 -4.60 -5.04
N LEU A 293 -2.60 -5.47 -4.36
CA LEU A 293 -4.05 -5.63 -4.55
C LEU A 293 -4.86 -4.61 -3.76
N ASP A 294 -4.38 -4.17 -2.60
CA ASP A 294 -5.01 -3.13 -1.82
C ASP A 294 -4.01 -2.06 -1.41
N CYS A 295 -4.53 -0.84 -1.23
CA CYS A 295 -3.73 0.28 -0.78
C CYS A 295 -4.04 0.49 0.72
N PRO A 296 -3.03 0.48 1.60
CA PRO A 296 -3.20 0.79 3.01
C PRO A 296 -3.63 2.24 3.19
N TRP A 297 -4.16 2.54 4.38
CA TRP A 297 -4.57 3.88 4.77
C TRP A 297 -3.39 4.86 4.84
N VAL A 298 -2.21 4.35 5.21
CA VAL A 298 -1.00 5.14 5.39
C VAL A 298 -0.05 4.86 4.22
N ARG A 299 0.29 5.92 3.47
CA ARG A 299 1.14 5.79 2.27
C ARG A 299 2.54 5.24 2.53
N LEU A 300 3.03 5.32 3.77
CA LEU A 300 4.37 4.88 4.14
C LEU A 300 4.56 3.36 4.05
N GLU A 301 3.46 2.60 4.02
CA GLU A 301 3.49 1.14 4.07
C GLU A 301 3.74 0.50 2.67
N VAL A 302 3.53 1.21 1.55
CA VAL A 302 3.68 0.68 0.17
C VAL A 302 4.98 1.16 -0.52
N ALA A 303 6.04 1.39 0.24
CA ALA A 303 7.28 1.98 -0.27
C ALA A 303 8.30 0.94 -0.73
#